data_AF-A3YXK3-F1
#
_entry.id   AF-A3YXK3-F1
#
_cell.length_a   1.000
_cell.length_b   1.000
_cell.length_c   1.000
_cell.angle_alpha   90.00
_cell.angle_beta   90.00
_cell.angle_gamma   90.00
#
_symmetry.space_group_name_H-M   'P 1'
#
loop_
_entity.id
_entity.type
_entity.pdbx_description
1 polymer ?
#
loop_
_entity_poly.entity_id
_entity_poly.type
_entity_poly.pdbx_seq_one_letter_code
_entity_poly.pdbx_strand_id
1 'polypeptide(L)'
;MLSSLFKLASWPRIPAAPPELPECPGSGSLRATMILPDPAAEASPPLGRRERMVLAAIAAALALLLFGLRGGLQPQAPLEQLARRSPELPLALASGRPTIVEFYADWCEACRSMAPAMAALESEHRGELNVVLLNVDNPRWSPEIDRYAVNGIPQLELFDRGGHAIGRSLGARSRPELASIMTALIEETPLPLLAGVGSLSPLTGGEAQGTGQTTPAQAGPRSHS
;
A
#
# COMPACT_ATOMS: atom_id res chain seq x y z
N MET A 1 17.29 -15.83 46.32
CA MET A 1 16.66 -17.03 45.70
C MET A 1 15.58 -16.48 44.76
N LEU A 2 15.59 -16.60 43.44
CA LEU A 2 16.29 -17.47 42.51
C LEU A 2 16.83 -16.66 41.32
N SER A 3 18.05 -17.02 40.92
CA SER A 3 18.65 -16.72 39.62
C SER A 3 18.01 -17.54 38.49
N SER A 4 18.25 -17.07 37.27
CA SER A 4 18.29 -17.82 36.01
C SER A 4 16.95 -18.28 35.42
N LEU A 5 16.77 -17.94 34.14
CA LEU A 5 16.63 -18.91 33.04
C LEU A 5 16.68 -18.15 31.70
N PHE A 6 17.89 -17.71 31.30
CA PHE A 6 18.23 -17.46 29.91
C PHE A 6 18.31 -18.82 29.20
N LYS A 7 17.23 -19.23 28.51
CA LYS A 7 17.26 -20.38 27.60
C LYS A 7 17.96 -19.94 26.30
N LEU A 8 19.23 -20.34 26.19
CA LEU A 8 20.02 -20.31 24.97
C LEU A 8 19.29 -21.11 23.88
N ALA A 9 18.83 -20.43 22.84
CA ALA A 9 18.42 -21.06 21.59
C ALA A 9 19.67 -21.57 20.87
N SER A 10 19.86 -22.89 20.86
CA SER A 10 20.93 -23.57 20.15
C SER A 10 20.70 -23.52 18.65
N TRP A 11 21.44 -22.66 17.95
CA TRP A 11 21.52 -22.71 16.49
C TRP A 11 22.24 -23.99 16.02
N PRO A 12 21.75 -24.66 14.97
CA PRO A 12 22.44 -25.82 14.40
C PRO A 12 23.73 -25.39 13.67
N ARG A 13 24.81 -26.14 13.91
CA ARG A 13 26.11 -26.01 13.21
C ARG A 13 25.97 -26.41 11.74
N ILE A 14 26.45 -25.54 10.86
CA ILE A 14 26.67 -25.83 9.43
C ILE A 14 27.86 -26.82 9.33
N PRO A 15 27.73 -27.97 8.64
CA PRO A 15 28.86 -28.86 8.42
C PRO A 15 29.85 -28.23 7.42
N ALA A 16 31.13 -28.31 7.77
CA ALA A 16 32.25 -27.98 6.89
C ALA A 16 32.57 -29.16 5.97
N ALA A 17 32.94 -28.84 4.74
CA ALA A 17 33.47 -29.69 3.66
C ALA A 17 32.44 -30.31 2.69
N PRO A 18 32.54 -30.03 1.37
CA PRO A 18 31.89 -30.83 0.33
C PRO A 18 32.66 -32.15 0.08
N PRO A 19 31.98 -33.20 -0.43
CA PRO A 19 32.62 -34.48 -0.74
C PRO A 19 33.57 -34.37 -1.95
N GLU A 20 34.68 -35.10 -1.87
CA GLU A 20 35.67 -35.27 -2.94
C GLU A 20 35.02 -35.87 -4.21
N LEU A 21 35.33 -35.28 -5.36
CA LEU A 21 34.93 -35.78 -6.67
C LEU A 21 35.91 -36.88 -7.13
N PRO A 22 35.43 -37.91 -7.87
CA PRO A 22 36.29 -38.97 -8.38
C PRO A 22 37.25 -38.46 -9.47
N GLU A 23 38.50 -38.93 -9.39
CA GLU A 23 39.57 -38.67 -10.33
C GLU A 23 39.24 -39.18 -11.75
N CYS A 24 39.47 -38.36 -12.77
CA CYS A 24 39.35 -38.74 -14.18
C CYS A 24 40.57 -39.58 -14.61
N PRO A 25 40.39 -40.83 -15.09
CA PRO A 25 41.49 -41.60 -15.66
C PRO A 25 41.69 -41.20 -17.13
N GLY A 26 42.89 -40.76 -17.49
CA GLY A 26 43.26 -40.58 -18.89
C GLY A 26 44.24 -39.46 -19.15
N SER A 27 45.48 -39.60 -18.66
CA SER A 27 46.63 -38.88 -19.19
C SER A 27 46.98 -39.45 -20.58
N GLY A 28 46.19 -39.06 -21.57
CA GLY A 28 46.55 -39.16 -22.98
C GLY A 28 47.10 -37.81 -23.40
N SER A 29 48.42 -37.71 -23.56
CA SER A 29 49.12 -36.53 -24.09
C SER A 29 48.71 -36.28 -25.55
N LEU A 30 47.53 -35.72 -25.76
CA LEU A 30 47.18 -35.07 -27.02
C LEU A 30 47.68 -33.63 -26.91
N ARG A 31 48.78 -33.32 -27.62
CA ARG A 31 49.12 -31.95 -27.97
C ARG A 31 48.04 -31.43 -28.91
N ALA A 32 46.89 -31.05 -28.35
CA ALA A 32 46.02 -30.10 -28.99
C ALA A 32 46.79 -28.79 -28.99
N THR A 33 47.28 -28.36 -30.16
CA THR A 33 47.59 -26.96 -30.39
C THR A 33 46.27 -26.22 -30.21
N MET A 34 45.98 -25.85 -28.96
CA MET A 34 44.88 -24.96 -28.63
C MET A 34 45.28 -23.63 -29.26
N ILE A 35 44.78 -23.41 -30.47
CA ILE A 35 44.67 -22.08 -31.05
C ILE A 35 43.68 -21.37 -30.12
N LEU A 36 44.21 -20.79 -29.04
CA LEU A 36 43.48 -19.80 -28.27
C LEU A 36 43.19 -18.66 -29.26
N PRO A 37 41.92 -18.34 -29.56
CA PRO A 37 41.63 -17.11 -30.27
C PRO A 37 42.21 -15.96 -29.44
N ASP A 38 43.02 -15.14 -30.10
CA ASP A 38 43.72 -14.01 -29.52
C ASP A 38 42.71 -13.08 -28.81
N PRO A 39 42.83 -12.77 -27.51
CA PRO A 39 41.91 -11.89 -26.79
C PRO A 39 41.92 -10.45 -27.34
N ALA A 40 42.84 -10.11 -28.25
CA ALA A 40 42.91 -8.81 -28.89
C ALA A 40 41.99 -8.64 -30.11
N ALA A 41 41.33 -9.71 -30.60
CA ALA A 41 40.60 -9.67 -31.88
C ALA A 41 39.14 -9.19 -31.82
N GLU A 42 38.58 -8.93 -30.63
CA GLU A 42 37.22 -8.36 -30.49
C GLU A 42 37.21 -6.90 -30.01
N ALA A 43 38.28 -6.15 -30.30
CA ALA A 43 38.22 -4.70 -30.20
C ALA A 43 37.32 -4.16 -31.34
N SER A 44 36.01 -4.04 -31.06
CA SER A 44 35.07 -3.33 -31.94
C SER A 44 35.69 -2.01 -32.40
N PRO A 45 35.62 -1.66 -33.70
CA PRO A 45 36.22 -0.43 -34.19
C PRO A 45 35.64 0.76 -33.41
N PRO A 46 36.46 1.76 -33.02
CA PRO A 46 35.96 2.89 -32.26
C PRO A 46 34.93 3.63 -33.12
N LEU A 47 33.65 3.54 -32.75
CA LEU A 47 32.57 4.29 -33.40
C LEU A 47 33.02 5.73 -33.68
N GLY A 48 32.73 6.25 -34.86
CA GLY A 48 33.11 7.60 -35.26
C GLY A 48 32.53 8.65 -34.31
N ARG A 49 33.17 9.82 -34.19
CA ARG A 49 32.66 10.93 -33.35
C ARG A 49 31.19 11.27 -33.68
N ARG A 50 30.80 11.17 -34.97
CA ARG A 50 29.44 11.39 -35.43
C ARG A 50 28.45 10.32 -34.94
N GLU A 51 28.82 9.04 -35.02
CA GLU A 51 27.98 7.93 -34.54
C GLU A 51 27.77 8.02 -33.02
N ARG A 52 28.82 8.36 -32.26
CA ARG A 52 28.68 8.58 -30.82
C ARG A 52 27.74 9.74 -30.49
N MET A 53 27.81 10.84 -31.24
CA MET A 53 26.89 11.97 -31.04
C MET A 53 25.44 11.59 -31.39
N VAL A 54 25.23 10.83 -32.47
CA VAL A 54 23.90 10.36 -32.86
C VAL A 54 23.32 9.42 -31.81
N LEU A 55 24.11 8.45 -31.33
CA LEU A 55 23.66 7.53 -30.27
C LEU A 55 23.36 8.26 -28.96
N ALA A 56 24.20 9.23 -28.57
CA ALA A 56 23.95 10.04 -27.38
C ALA A 56 22.67 10.87 -27.50
N ALA A 57 22.41 11.45 -28.68
CA ALA A 57 21.20 12.22 -28.94
C ALA A 57 19.94 11.34 -28.91
N ILE A 58 19.99 10.14 -29.52
CA ILE A 58 18.89 9.17 -29.47
C ILE A 58 18.64 8.71 -28.03
N ALA A 59 19.69 8.39 -27.28
CA ALA A 59 19.57 8.00 -25.88
C ALA A 59 18.96 9.10 -25.01
N ALA A 60 19.39 10.36 -25.20
CA ALA A 60 18.81 11.50 -24.50
C ALA A 60 17.35 11.73 -24.89
N ALA A 61 17.01 11.64 -26.17
CA ALA A 61 15.63 11.78 -26.66
C ALA A 61 14.72 10.68 -26.12
N LEU A 62 15.17 9.43 -26.13
CA LEU A 62 14.45 8.29 -25.54
C LEU A 62 14.32 8.44 -24.02
N ALA A 63 15.36 8.89 -23.33
CA ALA A 63 15.31 9.14 -21.89
C ALA A 63 14.27 10.22 -21.56
N LEU A 64 14.26 11.34 -22.29
CA LEU A 64 13.27 12.41 -22.12
C LEU A 64 11.85 11.95 -22.47
N LEU A 65 11.69 11.19 -23.55
CA LEU A 65 10.40 10.63 -23.96
C LEU A 65 9.86 9.66 -22.90
N LEU A 66 10.67 8.69 -22.47
CA LEU A 66 10.29 7.74 -21.43
C LEU A 66 10.04 8.43 -20.09
N PHE A 67 10.82 9.46 -19.76
CA PHE A 67 10.61 10.26 -18.56
C PHE A 67 9.27 11.01 -18.61
N GLY A 68 8.92 11.61 -19.75
CA GLY A 68 7.60 12.21 -19.97
C GLY A 68 6.46 11.20 -19.91
N LEU A 69 6.61 10.04 -20.57
CA LEU A 69 5.62 8.96 -20.56
C LEU A 69 5.43 8.34 -19.17
N ARG A 70 6.47 8.33 -18.33
CA ARG A 70 6.40 7.89 -16.93
C ARG A 70 5.87 8.95 -15.97
N GLY A 71 5.43 10.11 -16.47
CA GLY A 71 4.80 11.15 -15.65
C GLY A 71 5.72 12.29 -15.23
N GLY A 72 6.97 12.34 -15.69
CA GLY A 72 7.86 13.48 -15.49
C GLY A 72 8.31 13.73 -14.04
N LEU A 73 8.63 14.99 -13.72
CA LEU A 73 8.97 15.46 -12.37
C LEU A 73 7.69 15.71 -11.55
N GLN A 74 6.91 14.68 -11.21
CA GLN A 74 5.80 14.85 -10.25
C GLN A 74 6.41 15.05 -8.86
N PRO A 75 6.40 16.28 -8.30
CA PRO A 75 7.02 16.55 -7.02
C PRO A 75 6.09 16.02 -5.93
N GLN A 76 6.52 14.92 -5.31
CA GLN A 76 5.89 14.29 -4.14
C GLN A 76 4.56 13.58 -4.46
N ALA A 77 4.45 12.30 -4.08
CA ALA A 77 3.19 11.57 -4.18
C ALA A 77 2.11 12.34 -3.37
N PRO A 78 0.97 12.74 -3.98
CA PRO A 78 -0.07 13.51 -3.30
C PRO A 78 -0.55 12.90 -1.98
N LEU A 79 -0.53 11.57 -1.89
CA LEU A 79 -0.86 10.80 -0.69
C LEU A 79 0.05 11.15 0.49
N GLU A 80 1.36 11.13 0.29
CA GLU A 80 2.35 11.39 1.34
C GLU A 80 2.32 12.86 1.79
N GLN A 81 2.09 13.79 0.86
CA GLN A 81 1.89 15.19 1.22
C GLN A 81 0.60 15.41 2.02
N LEU A 82 -0.48 14.71 1.66
CA LEU A 82 -1.74 14.76 2.40
C LEU A 82 -1.56 14.16 3.80
N ALA A 83 -0.87 13.03 3.91
CA ALA A 83 -0.62 12.37 5.18
C ALA A 83 0.19 13.25 6.15
N ARG A 84 1.28 13.84 5.69
CA ARG A 84 2.13 14.72 6.52
C ARG A 84 1.43 16.00 7.00
N ARG A 85 0.44 16.49 6.26
CA ARG A 85 -0.32 17.71 6.63
C ARG A 85 -1.57 17.39 7.45
N SER A 86 -1.97 16.12 7.53
CA SER A 86 -3.19 15.74 8.22
C SER A 86 -3.07 16.00 9.74
N PRO A 87 -4.15 16.47 10.40
CA PRO A 87 -4.13 16.70 11.84
C PRO A 87 -4.11 15.37 12.60
N GLU A 88 -3.60 15.40 13.84
CA GLU A 88 -3.66 14.24 14.73
C GLU A 88 -5.11 13.86 15.03
N LEU A 89 -5.42 12.56 15.04
CA LEU A 89 -6.78 12.05 15.16
C LEU A 89 -7.54 12.63 16.38
N PRO A 90 -6.99 12.65 17.61
CA PRO A 90 -7.73 13.19 18.76
C PRO A 90 -8.08 14.68 18.62
N LEU A 91 -7.20 15.47 17.99
CA LEU A 91 -7.42 16.89 17.76
C LEU A 91 -8.48 17.11 16.68
N ALA A 92 -8.45 16.32 15.60
CA ALA A 92 -9.44 16.39 14.54
C ALA A 92 -10.85 16.11 15.07
N LEU A 93 -11.01 15.02 15.83
CA LEU A 93 -12.30 14.62 16.42
C LEU A 93 -12.82 15.63 17.46
N ALA A 94 -11.92 16.34 18.17
CA ALA A 94 -12.30 17.37 19.14
C ALA A 94 -12.50 18.77 18.54
N SER A 95 -12.27 18.95 17.24
CA SER A 95 -12.26 20.28 16.61
C SER A 95 -13.64 20.90 16.33
N GLY A 96 -14.73 20.15 16.57
CA GLY A 96 -16.10 20.60 16.25
C GLY A 96 -16.43 20.58 14.77
N ARG A 97 -15.58 19.96 13.94
CA ARG A 97 -15.75 19.82 12.49
C ARG A 97 -15.92 18.34 12.14
N PRO A 98 -16.77 18.00 11.15
CA PRO A 98 -16.82 16.63 10.65
C PRO A 98 -15.43 16.18 10.22
N THR A 99 -15.16 14.90 10.40
CA THR A 99 -13.82 14.34 10.16
C THR A 99 -13.94 13.09 9.31
N ILE A 100 -13.11 13.01 8.27
CA ILE A 100 -12.89 11.79 7.48
C ILE A 100 -11.54 11.23 7.90
N VAL A 101 -11.50 9.96 8.29
CA VAL A 101 -10.27 9.24 8.61
C VAL A 101 -10.03 8.20 7.52
N GLU A 102 -8.99 8.39 6.71
CA GLU A 102 -8.57 7.43 5.69
C GLU A 102 -7.47 6.51 6.24
N PHE A 103 -7.77 5.21 6.30
CA PHE A 103 -6.77 4.17 6.49
C PHE A 103 -6.13 3.80 5.16
N TYR A 104 -4.82 3.97 5.05
CA TYR A 104 -4.06 3.79 3.82
C TYR A 104 -2.74 3.05 4.06
N ALA A 105 -2.01 2.75 2.99
CA ALA A 105 -0.61 2.32 3.05
C ALA A 105 0.19 2.88 1.88
N ASP A 106 1.51 2.99 2.02
CA ASP A 106 2.39 3.51 0.97
C ASP A 106 2.42 2.62 -0.27
N TRP A 107 2.20 1.31 -0.09
CA TRP A 107 2.14 0.31 -1.16
C TRP A 107 0.77 0.24 -1.87
N CYS A 108 -0.26 0.91 -1.33
CA CYS A 108 -1.62 0.88 -1.86
C CYS A 108 -1.80 1.77 -3.11
N GLU A 109 -1.83 1.16 -4.30
CA GLU A 109 -2.06 1.90 -5.56
C GLU A 109 -3.43 2.60 -5.61
N ALA A 110 -4.48 1.93 -5.10
CA ALA A 110 -5.82 2.51 -5.05
C ALA A 110 -5.86 3.80 -4.21
N CYS A 111 -5.14 3.83 -3.07
CA CYS A 111 -4.99 4.99 -2.20
C CYS A 111 -4.22 6.10 -2.92
N ARG A 112 -3.11 5.76 -3.61
CA ARG A 112 -2.33 6.72 -4.41
C ARG A 112 -3.15 7.38 -5.52
N SER A 113 -3.99 6.60 -6.21
CA SER A 113 -4.88 7.08 -7.27
C SER A 113 -5.99 8.00 -6.74
N MET A 114 -6.51 7.73 -5.54
CA MET A 114 -7.56 8.53 -4.90
C MET A 114 -7.03 9.84 -4.29
N ALA A 115 -5.77 9.85 -3.81
CA ALA A 115 -5.19 10.96 -3.07
C ALA A 115 -5.26 12.35 -3.75
N PRO A 116 -5.06 12.52 -5.08
CA PRO A 116 -5.22 13.82 -5.73
C PRO A 116 -6.63 14.39 -5.57
N ALA A 117 -7.66 13.54 -5.67
CA ALA A 117 -9.04 13.95 -5.50
C ALA A 117 -9.33 14.32 -4.04
N MET A 118 -8.87 13.50 -3.09
CA MET A 118 -9.01 13.76 -1.65
C MET A 118 -8.32 15.08 -1.27
N ALA A 119 -7.08 15.31 -1.73
CA ALA A 119 -6.33 16.52 -1.44
C ALA A 119 -6.94 17.79 -2.07
N ALA A 120 -7.48 17.70 -3.28
CA ALA A 120 -8.19 18.81 -3.90
C ALA A 120 -9.44 19.19 -3.10
N LEU A 121 -10.26 18.20 -2.74
CA LEU A 121 -11.49 18.43 -1.98
C LEU A 121 -11.23 18.89 -0.53
N GLU A 122 -10.21 18.33 0.14
CA GLU A 122 -9.74 18.84 1.45
C GLU A 122 -9.40 20.33 1.34
N SER A 123 -8.68 20.72 0.29
CA SER A 123 -8.29 22.10 0.07
C SER A 123 -9.48 23.01 -0.26
N GLU A 124 -10.48 22.51 -1.00
CA GLU A 124 -11.71 23.22 -1.35
C GLU A 124 -12.57 23.50 -0.09
N HIS A 125 -12.61 22.55 0.85
CA HIS A 125 -13.40 22.64 2.10
C HIS A 125 -12.56 22.93 3.35
N ARG A 126 -11.42 23.62 3.17
CA ARG A 126 -10.51 23.92 4.26
C ARG A 126 -11.22 24.72 5.35
N GLY A 127 -11.14 24.19 6.57
CA GLY A 127 -11.76 24.81 7.74
C GLY A 127 -13.19 24.34 7.99
N GLU A 128 -13.83 23.64 7.06
CA GLU A 128 -15.18 23.09 7.23
C GLU A 128 -15.15 21.61 7.63
N LEU A 129 -14.17 20.84 7.16
CA LEU A 129 -13.96 19.43 7.54
C LEU A 129 -12.48 19.12 7.80
N ASN A 130 -12.20 18.03 8.52
CA ASN A 130 -10.85 17.49 8.65
C ASN A 130 -10.69 16.22 7.82
N VAL A 131 -9.53 16.07 7.18
CA VAL A 131 -9.11 14.81 6.56
C VAL A 131 -7.87 14.30 7.30
N VAL A 132 -7.99 13.14 7.94
CA VAL A 132 -6.95 12.48 8.73
C VAL A 132 -6.49 11.23 7.99
N LEU A 133 -5.17 11.03 7.84
CA LEU A 133 -4.62 9.85 7.16
C LEU A 133 -3.85 8.99 8.16
N LEU A 134 -4.24 7.73 8.29
CA LEU A 134 -3.61 6.76 9.18
C LEU A 134 -2.98 5.64 8.35
N ASN A 135 -1.66 5.53 8.42
CA ASN A 135 -0.92 4.48 7.71
C ASN A 135 -1.05 3.16 8.48
N VAL A 136 -1.60 2.12 7.85
CA VAL A 136 -1.85 0.82 8.50
C VAL A 136 -0.56 0.06 8.83
N ASP A 137 0.56 0.41 8.18
CA ASP A 137 1.88 -0.17 8.48
C ASP A 137 2.52 0.47 9.74
N ASN A 138 1.94 1.55 10.27
CA ASN A 138 2.42 2.20 11.49
C ASN A 138 1.77 1.55 12.74
N PRO A 139 2.54 0.85 13.61
CA PRO A 139 1.99 0.17 14.78
C PRO A 139 1.31 1.08 15.80
N ARG A 140 1.56 2.40 15.75
CA ARG A 140 0.86 3.38 16.60
C ARG A 140 -0.65 3.31 16.40
N TRP A 141 -1.10 2.96 15.21
CA TRP A 141 -2.53 2.95 14.83
C TRP A 141 -3.20 1.59 14.96
N SER A 142 -2.51 0.57 15.52
CA SER A 142 -3.12 -0.74 15.78
C SER A 142 -4.43 -0.67 16.58
N PRO A 143 -4.55 0.15 17.65
CA PRO A 143 -5.81 0.29 18.39
C PRO A 143 -6.96 0.80 17.51
N GLU A 144 -6.70 1.76 16.63
CA GLU A 144 -7.68 2.31 15.70
C GLU A 144 -8.04 1.28 14.61
N ILE A 145 -7.05 0.61 14.03
CA ILE A 145 -7.24 -0.47 13.03
C ILE A 145 -8.18 -1.54 13.59
N ASP A 146 -7.95 -1.99 14.82
CA ASP A 146 -8.80 -2.98 15.50
C ASP A 146 -10.18 -2.41 15.82
N ARG A 147 -10.24 -1.20 16.40
CA ARG A 147 -11.50 -0.54 16.81
C ARG A 147 -12.46 -0.34 15.64
N TYR A 148 -11.94 0.05 14.48
CA TYR A 148 -12.75 0.30 13.28
C TYR A 148 -12.84 -0.92 12.37
N ALA A 149 -12.28 -2.06 12.78
CA ALA A 149 -12.25 -3.31 12.03
C ALA A 149 -11.73 -3.12 10.59
N VAL A 150 -10.61 -2.42 10.46
CA VAL A 150 -9.97 -2.13 9.18
C VAL A 150 -9.39 -3.44 8.62
N ASN A 151 -10.10 -4.02 7.65
CA ASN A 151 -9.75 -5.31 7.02
C ASN A 151 -9.38 -5.17 5.53
N GLY A 152 -9.34 -3.94 5.03
CA GLY A 152 -8.94 -3.59 3.67
C GLY A 152 -8.73 -2.08 3.53
N ILE A 153 -7.93 -1.69 2.54
CA ILE A 153 -7.63 -0.28 2.25
C ILE A 153 -7.90 0.05 0.77
N PRO A 154 -8.26 1.31 0.45
CA PRO A 154 -8.55 2.38 1.39
C PRO A 154 -9.88 2.16 2.13
N GLN A 155 -9.92 2.51 3.42
CA GLN A 155 -11.15 2.55 4.21
C GLN A 155 -11.29 3.94 4.82
N LEU A 156 -12.47 4.54 4.67
CA LEU A 156 -12.80 5.83 5.27
C LEU A 156 -13.74 5.62 6.46
N GLU A 157 -13.39 6.11 7.63
CA GLU A 157 -14.32 6.27 8.75
C GLU A 157 -14.82 7.71 8.79
N LEU A 158 -16.13 7.88 8.93
CA LEU A 158 -16.83 9.15 8.79
C LEU A 158 -17.37 9.59 10.14
N PHE A 159 -16.99 10.79 10.57
CA PHE A 159 -17.34 11.34 11.87
C PHE A 159 -18.14 12.63 11.73
N ASP A 160 -19.15 12.80 12.59
CA ASP A 160 -19.88 14.04 12.74
C ASP A 160 -19.06 15.13 13.46
N ARG A 161 -19.64 16.33 13.63
CA ARG A 161 -19.02 17.43 14.37
C ARG A 161 -18.76 17.12 15.84
N GLY A 162 -19.50 16.18 16.42
CA GLY A 162 -19.31 15.72 17.78
C GLY A 162 -18.21 14.67 17.94
N GLY A 163 -17.57 14.26 16.84
CA GLY A 163 -16.57 13.20 16.83
C GLY A 163 -17.16 11.80 16.98
N HIS A 164 -18.46 11.62 16.75
CA HIS A 164 -19.08 10.30 16.72
C HIS A 164 -18.97 9.70 15.32
N ALA A 165 -18.60 8.43 15.25
CA ALA A 165 -18.55 7.71 13.99
C ALA A 165 -19.98 7.43 13.50
N ILE A 166 -20.34 7.95 12.33
CA ILE A 166 -21.69 7.84 11.76
C ILE A 166 -21.76 6.89 10.56
N GLY A 167 -20.61 6.50 10.00
CA GLY A 167 -20.54 5.55 8.91
C GLY A 167 -19.11 5.28 8.46
N ARG A 168 -18.99 4.38 7.48
CA ARG A 168 -17.72 4.06 6.82
C ARG A 168 -17.89 3.93 5.32
N SER A 169 -16.80 4.11 4.57
CA SER A 169 -16.70 3.85 3.14
C SER A 169 -15.57 2.84 2.89
N LEU A 170 -15.88 1.71 2.24
CA LEU A 170 -14.91 0.66 1.94
C LEU A 170 -14.44 0.75 0.48
N GLY A 171 -13.14 0.75 0.26
CA GLY A 171 -12.53 0.79 -1.07
C GLY A 171 -12.48 2.19 -1.68
N ALA A 172 -11.75 2.30 -2.79
CA ALA A 172 -11.50 3.57 -3.45
C ALA A 172 -12.79 4.26 -3.90
N ARG A 173 -12.78 5.59 -3.83
CA ARG A 173 -13.89 6.45 -4.24
C ARG A 173 -13.45 7.36 -5.37
N SER A 174 -14.35 7.58 -6.31
CA SER A 174 -14.17 8.62 -7.32
C SER A 174 -14.32 10.02 -6.70
N ARG A 175 -13.77 11.05 -7.35
CA ARG A 175 -13.93 12.45 -6.92
C ARG A 175 -15.39 12.86 -6.62
N PRO A 176 -16.40 12.57 -7.48
CA PRO A 176 -17.78 12.95 -7.18
C PRO A 176 -18.37 12.20 -5.98
N GLU A 177 -17.96 10.95 -5.73
CA GLU A 177 -18.39 10.21 -4.54
C GLU A 177 -17.75 10.77 -3.26
N LEU A 178 -16.47 11.13 -3.30
CA LEU A 178 -15.82 11.82 -2.17
C LEU A 178 -16.50 13.15 -1.88
N ALA A 179 -16.80 13.93 -2.92
CA ALA A 179 -17.48 15.21 -2.78
C ALA A 179 -18.87 15.03 -2.15
N SER A 180 -19.66 14.05 -2.59
CA SER A 180 -20.99 13.81 -2.02
C SER A 180 -20.94 13.39 -0.54
N ILE A 181 -19.94 12.57 -0.16
CA ILE A 181 -19.70 12.23 1.25
C ILE A 181 -19.33 13.48 2.06
N MET A 182 -18.39 14.30 1.56
CA MET A 182 -17.96 15.52 2.25
C MET A 182 -19.11 16.51 2.42
N THR A 183 -19.89 16.76 1.37
CA THR A 183 -21.08 17.62 1.43
C THR A 183 -22.07 17.10 2.47
N ALA A 184 -22.36 15.79 2.48
CA ALA A 184 -23.27 15.22 3.46
C ALA A 184 -22.80 15.43 4.91
N LEU A 185 -21.50 15.30 5.16
CA LEU A 185 -20.89 15.54 6.47
C LEU A 185 -20.92 17.01 6.88
N ILE A 186 -20.67 17.94 5.95
CA ILE A 186 -20.68 19.39 6.21
C ILE A 186 -22.09 19.88 6.50
N GLU A 187 -23.07 19.39 5.73
CA GLU A 187 -24.49 19.78 5.81
C GLU A 187 -25.28 18.99 6.86
N GLU A 188 -24.66 18.02 7.53
CA GLU A 188 -25.30 17.11 8.50
C GLU A 188 -26.51 16.36 7.92
N THR A 189 -26.43 16.00 6.63
CA THR A 189 -27.46 15.23 5.93
C THR A 189 -27.12 13.73 5.92
N PRO A 190 -28.11 12.84 5.65
CA PRO A 190 -27.85 11.41 5.58
C PRO A 190 -26.76 11.07 4.55
N LEU A 191 -25.88 10.13 4.91
CA LEU A 191 -24.81 9.67 4.02
C LEU A 191 -25.37 9.14 2.69
N PRO A 192 -24.69 9.40 1.57
CA PRO A 192 -25.16 8.97 0.26
C PRO A 192 -25.17 7.43 0.17
N LEU A 193 -26.19 6.89 -0.50
CA LEU A 193 -26.31 5.46 -0.75
C LEU A 193 -25.35 5.04 -1.85
N LEU A 194 -24.11 4.76 -1.48
CA LEU A 194 -23.04 4.28 -2.37
C LEU A 194 -22.66 2.85 -1.98
N ALA A 195 -22.25 2.04 -2.96
CA ALA A 195 -21.78 0.69 -2.67
C ALA A 195 -20.56 0.74 -1.73
N GLY A 196 -20.63 0.06 -0.58
CA GLY A 196 -19.57 0.08 0.43
C GLY A 196 -19.60 1.30 1.36
N VAL A 197 -20.57 2.21 1.22
CA VAL A 197 -20.89 3.23 2.23
C VAL A 197 -22.05 2.73 3.08
N GLY A 198 -21.87 2.68 4.40
CA GLY A 198 -22.91 2.20 5.32
C GLY A 198 -22.83 2.88 6.68
N SER A 199 -23.98 3.00 7.34
CA SER A 199 -24.04 3.42 8.73
C SER A 199 -23.48 2.32 9.64
N LEU A 200 -22.82 2.73 10.73
CA LEU A 200 -22.38 1.79 11.74
C LEU A 200 -23.60 1.25 12.47
N SER A 201 -23.84 -0.06 12.38
CA SER A 201 -24.78 -0.70 13.30
C SER A 201 -24.17 -0.64 14.70
N PRO A 202 -24.91 -0.20 15.74
CA PRO A 202 -24.42 -0.26 17.09
C PRO A 202 -24.22 -1.73 17.48
N LEU A 203 -22.97 -2.19 17.46
CA LEU A 203 -22.60 -3.46 18.08
C LEU A 203 -22.73 -3.25 19.60
N THR A 204 -23.93 -3.46 20.11
CA THR A 204 -24.12 -3.67 21.55
C THR A 204 -23.27 -4.88 21.91
N GLY A 205 -22.32 -4.71 22.84
CA GLY A 205 -21.45 -5.79 23.30
C GLY A 205 -22.28 -7.02 23.62
N GLY A 206 -22.06 -8.09 22.87
CA GLY A 206 -22.87 -9.31 22.92
C GLY A 206 -22.72 -9.99 24.28
N GLU A 207 -23.65 -9.67 25.18
CA GLU A 207 -24.08 -10.58 26.23
C GLU A 207 -24.66 -11.82 25.53
N ALA A 208 -23.99 -12.96 25.71
CA ALA A 208 -24.45 -14.24 25.21
C ALA A 208 -25.74 -14.63 25.94
N GLN A 209 -26.89 -14.35 25.34
CA GLN A 209 -28.14 -14.99 25.68
C GLN A 209 -28.62 -15.78 24.47
N GLY A 210 -28.32 -17.07 24.53
CA GLY A 210 -28.88 -18.06 23.63
C GLY A 210 -30.38 -18.17 23.84
N THR A 211 -31.13 -17.86 22.79
CA THR A 211 -32.45 -18.44 22.58
C THR A 211 -32.54 -18.79 21.10
N GLY A 212 -32.61 -20.10 20.83
CA GLY A 212 -32.58 -20.67 19.50
C GLY A 212 -33.73 -20.19 18.61
N GLN A 213 -33.38 -19.88 17.37
CA GLN A 213 -34.31 -19.92 16.25
C GLN A 213 -33.62 -20.62 15.09
N THR A 214 -34.05 -21.86 14.86
CA THR A 214 -33.68 -22.68 13.72
C THR A 214 -34.40 -22.13 12.49
N THR A 215 -33.71 -21.38 11.65
CA THR A 215 -34.20 -21.01 10.31
C THR A 215 -33.69 -22.05 9.30
N PRO A 216 -34.53 -22.56 8.38
CA PRO A 216 -34.12 -23.59 7.42
C PRO A 216 -33.06 -23.06 6.45
N ALA A 217 -32.07 -23.90 6.15
CA ALA A 217 -31.00 -23.63 5.20
C ALA A 217 -31.58 -23.34 3.80
N GLN A 218 -31.54 -22.07 3.38
CA GLN A 218 -31.62 -21.73 1.96
C GLN A 218 -30.29 -22.09 1.30
N ALA A 219 -30.32 -23.12 0.46
CA ALA A 219 -29.22 -23.47 -0.43
C ALA A 219 -29.00 -22.32 -1.43
N GLY A 220 -27.83 -21.69 -1.36
CA GLY A 220 -27.44 -20.62 -2.29
C GLY A 220 -27.02 -21.16 -3.66
N PRO A 221 -27.00 -20.30 -4.70
CA PRO A 221 -26.80 -20.67 -6.11
C PRO A 221 -25.39 -21.19 -6.48
N ARG A 222 -24.59 -21.63 -5.51
CA ARG A 222 -23.25 -22.21 -5.70
C ARG A 222 -23.01 -23.53 -4.95
N SER A 223 -24.07 -24.18 -4.46
CA SER A 223 -23.96 -25.56 -3.99
C SER A 223 -23.84 -26.50 -5.19
N HIS A 224 -22.62 -26.93 -5.50
CA HIS A 224 -22.37 -28.11 -6.32
C HIS A 224 -21.94 -29.22 -5.36
N SER A 225 -22.85 -30.18 -5.18
CA SER A 225 -22.58 -31.53 -4.67
C SER A 225 -21.90 -32.37 -5.75
#